data_AF-A0A9X2N132-F1
#
_entry.id   AF-A0A9X2N132-F1
#
_cell.length_a   1.000
_cell.length_b   1.000
_cell.length_c   1.000
_cell.angle_alpha   90.00
_cell.angle_beta   90.00
_cell.angle_gamma   90.00
#
_symmetry.space_group_name_H-M   'P 1'
#
loop_
_entity.id
_entity.type
_entity.pdbx_description
1 polymer ?
#
loop_
_entity_poly.entity_id
_entity_poly.type
_entity_poly.pdbx_seq_one_letter_code
_entity_poly.pdbx_strand_id
1 'polypeptide(L)'
;MKGTKSMRWLAAAFGAFILVAAIAAVIWYQRADPLDDTGLTVYTNSADMYKAYTVEIVNKSKSAIDILSVTVNDGQTPDYARLGITYDSPHLVQFFEEETDPATQIMELHDATIEPQLPSKDMTAAIMNKDNEKEPTPIHYGIVIRYDKDPIQEVKNRYRYLGFTKVKRVKHWFR
;
A
#
# COMPACT_ATOMS: atom_id res chain seq x y z
N MET A 1 -55.95 -18.31 12.64
CA MET A 1 -55.06 -17.54 11.75
C MET A 1 -54.23 -16.51 12.53
N LYS A 2 -53.17 -16.91 13.25
CA LYS A 2 -52.25 -15.98 13.95
C LYS A 2 -50.78 -16.07 13.51
N GLY A 3 -50.38 -17.16 12.82
CA GLY A 3 -48.97 -17.41 12.46
C GLY A 3 -48.43 -16.66 11.24
N THR A 4 -49.29 -16.16 10.33
CA THR A 4 -48.83 -15.50 9.09
C THR A 4 -48.41 -14.04 9.30
N LYS A 5 -48.98 -13.34 10.30
CA LYS A 5 -48.57 -11.97 10.64
C LYS A 5 -47.19 -11.92 11.30
N SER A 6 -46.92 -12.79 12.28
CA SER A 6 -45.62 -12.85 12.96
C SER A 6 -44.48 -13.16 12.01
N MET A 7 -44.70 -14.06 11.04
CA MET A 7 -43.69 -14.44 10.05
C MET A 7 -43.37 -13.32 9.06
N ARG A 8 -44.36 -12.49 8.68
CA ARG A 8 -44.12 -11.31 7.82
C ARG A 8 -43.33 -10.21 8.54
N TRP A 9 -43.58 -10.03 9.84
CA TRP A 9 -42.80 -9.09 10.67
C TRP A 9 -41.37 -9.55 10.90
N LEU A 10 -41.15 -10.85 11.14
CA LEU A 10 -39.82 -11.44 11.23
C LEU A 10 -39.04 -11.28 9.92
N ALA A 11 -39.67 -11.55 8.77
CA ALA A 11 -39.04 -11.36 7.46
C ALA A 11 -38.70 -9.88 7.20
N ALA A 12 -39.60 -8.95 7.54
CA ALA A 12 -39.35 -7.52 7.41
C ALA A 12 -38.21 -7.04 8.33
N ALA A 13 -38.18 -7.50 9.58
CA ALA A 13 -37.13 -7.18 10.54
C ALA A 13 -35.77 -7.73 10.09
N PHE A 14 -35.74 -8.96 9.56
CA PHE A 14 -34.53 -9.57 9.03
C PHE A 14 -34.02 -8.82 7.78
N GLY A 15 -34.92 -8.45 6.87
CA GLY A 15 -34.58 -7.62 5.71
C GLY A 15 -34.02 -6.25 6.11
N ALA A 16 -34.65 -5.58 7.08
CA ALA A 16 -34.15 -4.32 7.61
C ALA A 16 -32.77 -4.47 8.28
N PHE A 17 -32.53 -5.56 9.02
CA PHE A 17 -31.24 -5.85 9.63
C PHE A 17 -30.14 -6.05 8.58
N ILE A 18 -30.41 -6.81 7.53
CA ILE A 18 -29.47 -6.99 6.41
C ILE A 18 -29.14 -5.64 5.76
N LEU A 19 -30.16 -4.80 5.53
CA LEU A 19 -29.96 -3.49 4.93
C LEU A 19 -29.05 -2.60 5.80
N VAL A 20 -29.30 -2.56 7.12
CA VAL A 20 -28.45 -1.82 8.07
C VAL A 20 -27.03 -2.37 8.09
N ALA A 21 -26.85 -3.69 8.10
CA ALA A 21 -25.53 -4.31 8.05
C ALA A 21 -24.76 -3.98 6.76
N ALA A 22 -25.45 -3.99 5.61
CA ALA A 22 -24.87 -3.61 4.33
C ALA A 22 -24.43 -2.14 4.32
N ILE A 23 -25.27 -1.23 4.83
CA ILE A 23 -24.91 0.20 4.95
C ILE A 23 -23.70 0.38 5.87
N ALA A 24 -23.69 -0.30 7.03
CA ALA A 24 -22.57 -0.24 7.97
C ALA A 24 -21.26 -0.74 7.32
N ALA A 25 -21.32 -1.84 6.56
CA ALA A 25 -20.17 -2.36 5.83
C ALA A 25 -19.63 -1.38 4.78
N VAL A 26 -20.51 -0.71 4.03
CA VAL A 26 -20.13 0.32 3.06
C VAL A 26 -19.46 1.51 3.74
N ILE A 27 -20.04 2.00 4.83
CA ILE A 27 -19.46 3.12 5.61
C ILE A 27 -18.10 2.74 6.18
N TRP A 28 -17.99 1.54 6.76
CA TRP A 28 -16.72 1.03 7.27
C TRP A 28 -15.66 0.95 6.16
N TYR A 29 -16.01 0.37 5.01
CA TYR A 29 -15.11 0.24 3.87
C TYR A 29 -14.65 1.61 3.34
N GLN A 30 -15.55 2.59 3.22
CA GLN A 30 -15.19 3.93 2.77
C GLN A 30 -14.21 4.61 3.72
N ARG A 31 -14.40 4.44 5.03
CA ARG A 31 -13.56 5.05 6.07
C ARG A 31 -12.24 4.32 6.32
N ALA A 32 -12.14 3.04 5.98
CA ALA A 32 -10.90 2.29 6.16
C ALA A 32 -9.80 2.87 5.24
N ASP A 33 -8.70 3.37 5.79
CA ASP A 33 -7.51 3.72 4.99
C ASP A 33 -6.42 2.69 5.29
N PRO A 34 -6.41 1.54 4.58
CA PRO A 34 -5.53 0.43 4.91
C PRO A 34 -4.07 0.66 4.51
N LEU A 35 -3.81 1.61 3.60
CA LEU A 35 -2.48 1.92 3.10
C LEU A 35 -2.01 3.24 3.71
N ASP A 36 -1.03 3.16 4.59
CA ASP A 36 -0.43 4.31 5.24
C ASP A 36 0.87 4.71 4.55
N ASP A 37 1.23 5.99 4.61
CA ASP A 37 2.50 6.49 4.11
C ASP A 37 3.32 7.05 5.28
N THR A 38 4.50 6.48 5.51
CA THR A 38 5.24 6.66 6.77
C THR A 38 6.50 7.49 6.62
N GLY A 39 6.94 7.75 5.40
CA GLY A 39 8.16 8.48 5.14
C GLY A 39 8.36 8.80 3.67
N LEU A 40 9.29 9.71 3.43
CA LEU A 40 9.79 10.05 2.10
C LEU A 40 11.32 10.08 2.14
N THR A 41 11.95 9.31 1.27
CA THR A 41 13.38 9.43 0.98
C THR A 41 13.55 10.05 -0.42
N VAL A 42 14.53 10.93 -0.59
CA VAL A 42 14.84 11.55 -1.88
C VAL A 42 16.29 11.24 -2.24
N TYR A 43 16.48 10.61 -3.39
CA TYR A 43 17.78 10.43 -4.00
C TYR A 43 17.96 11.42 -5.15
N THR A 44 19.14 12.04 -5.22
CA THR A 44 19.50 12.95 -6.31
C THR A 44 20.75 12.39 -6.99
N ASN A 45 20.60 12.00 -8.25
CA ASN A 45 21.76 11.64 -9.06
C ASN A 45 22.39 12.92 -9.62
N SER A 46 23.63 13.20 -9.23
CA SER A 46 24.35 14.41 -9.66
C SER A 46 24.90 14.30 -11.09
N ALA A 47 25.08 13.09 -11.62
CA ALA A 47 25.57 12.85 -12.97
C ALA A 47 24.45 13.03 -14.01
N ASP A 48 23.28 12.45 -13.75
CA ASP A 48 22.13 12.47 -14.67
C ASP A 48 21.08 13.53 -14.31
N MET A 49 21.35 14.35 -13.29
CA MET A 49 20.56 15.52 -12.89
C MET A 49 19.07 15.23 -12.61
N TYR A 50 18.75 14.03 -12.14
CA TYR A 50 17.37 13.63 -11.82
C TYR A 50 17.18 13.35 -10.32
N LYS A 51 15.91 13.36 -9.90
CA LYS A 51 15.49 13.03 -8.53
C LYS A 51 14.57 11.82 -8.52
N ALA A 52 14.92 10.84 -7.70
CA ALA A 52 14.03 9.73 -7.37
C ALA A 52 13.47 9.93 -5.96
N TYR A 53 12.17 9.72 -5.82
CA TYR A 53 11.42 9.86 -4.58
C TYR A 53 10.93 8.48 -4.17
N THR A 54 11.27 8.02 -2.98
CA THR A 54 10.74 6.79 -2.42
C THR A 54 9.75 7.13 -1.31
N VAL A 55 8.47 6.91 -1.57
CA VAL A 55 7.41 7.04 -0.57
C VAL A 55 7.29 5.71 0.16
N GLU A 56 7.64 5.67 1.44
CA GLU A 56 7.49 4.49 2.28
C GLU A 56 6.01 4.25 2.57
N ILE A 57 5.59 3.00 2.42
CA ILE A 57 4.19 2.61 2.58
C ILE A 57 4.04 1.40 3.50
N VAL A 58 2.94 1.38 4.25
CA VAL A 58 2.62 0.32 5.19
C VAL A 58 1.18 -0.13 5.00
N ASN A 59 0.97 -1.42 4.78
CA ASN A 59 -0.37 -2.02 4.81
C ASN A 59 -0.77 -2.31 6.27
N LYS A 60 -1.63 -1.47 6.83
CA LYS A 60 -2.18 -1.59 8.20
C LYS A 60 -3.37 -2.55 8.29
N SER A 61 -3.78 -3.15 7.18
CA SER A 61 -4.89 -4.09 7.14
C SER A 61 -4.45 -5.54 7.37
N LYS A 62 -5.38 -6.48 7.29
CA LYS A 62 -5.12 -7.92 7.36
C LYS A 62 -5.17 -8.61 6.00
N SER A 63 -5.19 -7.84 4.91
CA SER A 63 -5.32 -8.36 3.55
C SER A 63 -4.29 -7.70 2.66
N ALA A 64 -3.74 -8.45 1.71
CA ALA A 64 -2.80 -7.91 0.73
C ALA A 64 -3.41 -6.76 -0.09
N ILE A 65 -2.55 -5.87 -0.56
CA ILE A 65 -2.90 -4.72 -1.38
C ILE A 65 -2.09 -4.74 -2.68
N ASP A 66 -2.78 -4.62 -3.82
CA ASP A 66 -2.13 -4.48 -5.12
C ASP A 66 -2.04 -3.00 -5.48
N ILE A 67 -0.85 -2.49 -5.83
CA ILE A 67 -0.76 -1.16 -6.45
C ILE A 67 -1.16 -1.27 -7.93
N LEU A 68 -2.18 -0.52 -8.31
CA LEU A 68 -2.75 -0.53 -9.67
C LEU A 68 -2.18 0.57 -10.56
N SER A 69 -1.80 1.71 -9.99
CA SER A 69 -1.11 2.76 -10.74
C SER A 69 -0.64 3.85 -9.79
N VAL A 70 0.45 4.51 -10.16
CA VAL A 70 0.97 5.69 -9.48
C VAL A 70 0.87 6.86 -10.45
N THR A 71 0.35 7.98 -9.97
CA THR A 71 0.34 9.25 -10.72
C THR A 71 0.85 10.36 -9.82
N VAL A 72 1.40 11.41 -10.44
CA VAL A 72 1.95 12.58 -9.75
C VAL A 72 1.17 13.83 -10.13
N ASN A 73 1.14 14.80 -9.22
CA ASN A 73 0.49 16.10 -9.40
C ASN A 73 -0.96 15.94 -9.91
N ASP A 74 -1.35 16.69 -10.94
CA ASP A 74 -2.69 16.67 -11.55
C ASP A 74 -3.01 15.40 -12.36
N GLY A 75 -2.53 14.24 -11.89
CA GLY A 75 -2.79 12.93 -12.49
C GLY A 75 -1.83 12.57 -13.62
N GLN A 76 -0.68 13.22 -13.68
CA GLN A 76 0.34 12.93 -14.68
C GLN A 76 1.01 11.59 -14.39
N THR A 77 1.38 10.87 -15.45
CA THR A 77 2.17 9.66 -15.33
C THR A 77 3.63 10.04 -15.07
N PRO A 78 4.26 9.52 -14.00
CA PRO A 78 5.67 9.73 -13.75
C PRO A 78 6.53 9.05 -14.84
N ASP A 79 7.77 9.51 -15.00
CA ASP A 79 8.73 8.90 -15.93
C ASP A 79 9.17 7.52 -15.44
N TYR A 80 9.06 7.27 -14.14
CA TYR A 80 9.34 6.00 -13.48
C TYR A 80 8.43 5.82 -12.28
N ALA A 81 7.81 4.65 -12.13
CA ALA A 81 7.12 4.25 -10.91
C ALA A 81 7.30 2.75 -10.68
N ARG A 82 7.93 2.38 -9.57
CA ARG A 82 8.23 0.99 -9.21
C ARG A 82 7.93 0.69 -7.76
N LEU A 83 7.64 -0.58 -7.49
CA LEU A 83 7.47 -1.09 -6.13
C LEU A 83 8.85 -1.57 -5.65
N GLY A 84 9.29 -1.02 -4.52
CA GLY A 84 10.43 -1.52 -3.79
C GLY A 84 9.99 -2.38 -2.60
N ILE A 85 10.65 -3.52 -2.41
CA ILE A 85 10.41 -4.42 -1.30
C ILE A 85 11.75 -4.81 -0.68
N THR A 86 11.93 -4.53 0.61
CA THR A 86 13.09 -5.02 1.37
C THR A 86 12.74 -6.34 2.04
N TYR A 87 13.57 -7.36 1.82
CA TYR A 87 13.42 -8.70 2.40
C TYR A 87 14.44 -8.95 3.51
N ASP A 88 14.01 -9.57 4.61
CA ASP A 88 14.89 -10.05 5.70
C ASP A 88 15.92 -9.02 6.23
N SER A 89 15.63 -7.73 6.09
CA SER A 89 16.50 -6.63 6.49
C SER A 89 15.70 -5.56 7.22
N PRO A 90 16.28 -4.90 8.25
CA PRO A 90 15.64 -3.79 8.95
C PRO A 90 15.66 -2.49 8.14
N HIS A 91 16.34 -2.46 6.99
CA HIS A 91 16.47 -1.25 6.19
C HIS A 91 15.17 -0.94 5.44
N LEU A 92 14.73 0.31 5.55
CA LEU A 92 13.61 0.81 4.77
C LEU A 92 13.94 0.78 3.29
N VAL A 93 12.91 0.77 2.44
CA VAL A 93 13.11 0.83 1.00
C VAL A 93 13.70 2.20 0.65
N GLN A 94 14.93 2.21 0.16
CA GLN A 94 15.63 3.41 -0.29
C GLN A 94 16.26 3.11 -1.64
N PHE A 95 15.98 3.96 -2.62
CA PHE A 95 16.50 3.80 -3.98
C PHE A 95 17.77 4.63 -4.14
N PHE A 96 18.90 3.96 -4.39
CA PHE A 96 20.21 4.58 -4.61
C PHE A 96 20.91 3.94 -5.83
N GLU A 97 20.14 3.56 -6.86
CA GLU A 97 20.66 2.85 -8.04
C GLU A 97 21.47 1.60 -7.65
N GLU A 98 22.75 1.54 -8.04
CA GLU A 98 23.67 0.43 -7.74
C GLU A 98 24.01 0.30 -6.24
N GLU A 99 23.81 1.37 -5.46
CA GLU A 99 24.04 1.38 -4.01
C GLU A 99 22.78 1.03 -3.19
N THR A 100 21.67 0.74 -3.88
CA THR A 100 20.46 0.23 -3.22
C THR A 100 20.79 -1.02 -2.41
N ASP A 101 20.27 -1.13 -1.17
CA ASP A 101 20.49 -2.31 -0.32
C ASP A 101 20.23 -3.59 -1.15
N PRO A 102 21.17 -4.55 -1.23
CA PRO A 102 20.99 -5.79 -1.97
C PRO A 102 19.77 -6.62 -1.54
N ALA A 103 19.26 -6.40 -0.32
CA ALA A 103 18.04 -7.00 0.18
C ALA A 103 16.75 -6.33 -0.36
N THR A 104 16.88 -5.17 -0.99
CA THR A 104 15.78 -4.42 -1.59
C THR A 104 15.66 -4.75 -3.08
N GLN A 105 14.51 -5.28 -3.47
CA GLN A 105 14.18 -5.50 -4.87
C GLN A 105 13.29 -4.38 -5.37
N ILE A 106 13.67 -3.77 -6.50
CA ILE A 106 12.90 -2.74 -7.18
C ILE A 106 12.28 -3.34 -8.45
N MET A 107 10.97 -3.50 -8.46
CA MET A 107 10.20 -4.25 -9.47
C MET A 107 9.04 -3.43 -10.03
N GLU A 108 8.40 -3.92 -11.10
CA GLU A 108 7.23 -3.24 -11.65
C GLU A 108 6.07 -3.26 -10.63
N LEU A 109 5.19 -2.26 -10.68
CA LEU A 109 4.13 -2.07 -9.67
C LEU A 109 3.19 -3.27 -9.50
N HIS A 110 3.11 -4.16 -10.49
CA HIS A 110 2.19 -5.30 -10.53
C HIS A 110 2.89 -6.64 -10.30
N ASP A 111 4.20 -6.66 -10.15
CA ASP A 111 4.98 -7.90 -10.00
C ASP A 111 4.82 -8.50 -8.59
N ALA A 112 4.40 -7.70 -7.61
CA ALA A 112 4.17 -8.16 -6.25
C ALA A 112 3.03 -7.41 -5.55
N THR A 113 2.59 -7.99 -4.44
CA THR A 113 1.57 -7.47 -3.54
C THR A 113 2.20 -6.91 -2.27
N ILE A 114 1.55 -5.91 -1.68
CA ILE A 114 1.96 -5.36 -0.39
C ILE A 114 1.27 -6.16 0.70
N GLU A 115 2.03 -7.02 1.37
CA GLU A 115 1.51 -7.83 2.48
C GLU A 115 1.23 -6.99 3.72
N PRO A 116 0.30 -7.45 4.58
CA PRO A 116 0.08 -6.86 5.89
C PRO A 116 1.39 -6.63 6.66
N GLN A 117 1.46 -5.51 7.36
CA GLN A 117 2.61 -5.21 8.21
C GLN A 117 2.86 -6.34 9.21
N LEU A 118 4.08 -6.87 9.21
CA LEU A 118 4.49 -7.87 10.18
C LEU A 118 4.46 -7.29 11.61
N PRO A 119 3.95 -8.04 12.59
CA PRO A 119 4.18 -7.73 14.00
C PRO A 119 5.68 -7.65 14.30
N SER A 120 6.09 -6.79 15.23
CA SER A 120 7.52 -6.56 15.54
C SER A 120 8.29 -7.85 15.86
N LYS A 121 7.66 -8.80 16.56
CA LYS A 121 8.25 -10.11 16.87
C LYS A 121 8.57 -10.94 15.62
N ASP A 122 7.70 -10.87 14.61
CA ASP A 122 7.79 -11.67 13.39
C ASP A 122 8.78 -11.01 12.42
N MET A 123 8.83 -9.67 12.39
CA MET A 123 9.87 -8.90 11.72
C MET A 123 11.26 -9.22 12.27
N THR A 124 11.44 -9.20 13.60
CA THR A 124 12.72 -9.59 14.23
C THR A 124 13.09 -11.02 13.88
N ALA A 125 12.12 -11.95 13.90
CA ALA A 125 12.37 -13.34 13.55
C ALA A 125 12.78 -13.51 12.07
N ALA A 126 12.19 -12.75 11.14
CA ALA A 126 12.58 -12.77 9.73
C ALA A 126 14.04 -12.31 9.56
N ILE A 127 14.38 -11.16 10.15
CA ILE A 127 15.74 -10.59 10.07
C ILE A 127 16.79 -11.53 10.68
N MET A 128 16.51 -12.12 11.85
CA MET A 128 17.45 -13.02 12.54
C MET A 128 17.65 -14.36 11.83
N ASN A 129 16.72 -14.77 10.95
CA ASN A 129 16.75 -16.07 10.28
C ASN A 129 17.11 -15.97 8.79
N LYS A 130 17.64 -14.82 8.33
CA LYS A 130 17.99 -14.56 6.93
C LYS A 130 18.82 -15.66 6.26
N ASP A 131 19.68 -16.36 7.02
CA ASP A 131 20.59 -17.37 6.49
C ASP A 131 20.00 -18.80 6.44
N ASN A 132 18.74 -19.01 6.88
CA ASN A 132 18.18 -20.35 7.09
C ASN A 132 17.49 -20.99 5.85
N GLU A 133 17.92 -20.68 4.62
CA GLU A 133 17.39 -21.22 3.34
C GLU A 133 15.86 -21.14 3.17
N LYS A 134 15.17 -20.31 3.96
CA LYS A 134 13.72 -20.09 3.83
C LYS A 134 13.43 -19.09 2.71
N GLU A 135 12.19 -19.11 2.23
CA GLU A 135 11.70 -18.07 1.32
C GLU A 135 11.88 -16.69 1.97
N PRO A 136 12.46 -15.70 1.24
CA PRO A 136 12.67 -14.37 1.78
C PRO A 136 11.37 -13.73 2.24
N THR A 137 11.38 -13.15 3.44
CA THR A 137 10.18 -12.54 4.00
C THR A 137 10.16 -11.04 3.69
N PRO A 138 9.12 -10.50 3.03
CA PRO A 138 9.04 -9.08 2.73
C PRO A 138 8.72 -8.29 4.02
N ILE A 139 9.52 -7.27 4.31
CA ILE A 139 9.46 -6.52 5.56
C ILE A 139 9.04 -5.07 5.34
N HIS A 140 9.68 -4.39 4.39
CA HIS A 140 9.47 -2.98 4.11
C HIS A 140 9.04 -2.77 2.67
N TYR A 141 8.17 -1.77 2.45
CA TYR A 141 7.62 -1.45 1.14
C TYR A 141 7.79 0.04 0.87
N GLY A 142 8.07 0.38 -0.39
CA GLY A 142 8.16 1.75 -0.85
C GLY A 142 7.76 1.87 -2.31
N ILE A 143 7.20 3.01 -2.69
CA ILE A 143 6.94 3.33 -4.09
C ILE A 143 8.03 4.31 -4.54
N VAL A 144 8.87 3.87 -5.47
CA VAL A 144 9.93 4.68 -6.07
C VAL A 144 9.38 5.40 -7.29
N ILE A 145 9.58 6.71 -7.36
CA ILE A 145 8.97 7.60 -8.35
C ILE A 145 10.04 8.53 -8.91
N ARG A 146 10.17 8.59 -10.24
CA ARG A 146 10.92 9.66 -10.93
C ARG A 146 9.97 10.48 -11.77
N TYR A 147 10.10 11.79 -11.67
CA TYR A 147 9.33 12.72 -12.48
C TYR A 147 10.17 13.97 -12.75
N ASP A 148 10.63 14.09 -14.00
CA ASP A 148 11.71 15.02 -14.37
C ASP A 148 11.17 16.35 -14.92
N LYS A 149 9.85 16.45 -15.14
CA LYS A 149 9.22 17.62 -15.75
C LYS A 149 9.09 18.79 -14.78
N ASP A 150 8.59 18.53 -13.57
CA ASP A 150 8.31 19.53 -12.54
C ASP A 150 8.51 18.92 -11.14
N PRO A 151 8.67 19.74 -10.09
CA PRO A 151 8.65 19.23 -8.73
C PRO A 151 7.35 18.45 -8.43
N ILE A 152 7.50 17.29 -7.78
CA ILE A 152 6.35 16.54 -7.28
C ILE A 152 5.76 17.31 -6.09
N GLN A 153 4.44 17.51 -6.10
CA GLN A 153 3.63 18.14 -5.04
C GLN A 153 2.57 17.19 -4.48
N GLU A 154 2.14 16.20 -5.29
CA GLU A 154 1.18 15.17 -4.90
C GLU A 154 1.58 13.85 -5.57
N VAL A 155 1.46 12.75 -4.83
CA VAL A 155 1.46 11.40 -5.38
C VAL A 155 0.10 10.77 -5.11
N LYS A 156 -0.50 10.15 -6.13
CA LYS A 156 -1.75 9.38 -6.00
C LYS A 156 -1.46 7.92 -6.32
N ASN A 157 -1.61 7.08 -5.29
CA ASN A 157 -1.48 5.64 -5.39
C ASN A 157 -2.87 5.05 -5.51
N ARG A 158 -3.21 4.52 -6.68
CA ARG A 158 -4.44 3.76 -6.89
C ARG A 158 -4.14 2.31 -6.58
N TYR A 159 -4.94 1.67 -5.74
CA TYR A 159 -4.67 0.33 -5.25
C TYR A 159 -5.95 -0.50 -5.11
N ARG A 160 -5.80 -1.83 -5.11
CA ARG A 160 -6.89 -2.79 -4.88
C ARG A 160 -6.86 -3.26 -3.43
N TYR A 161 -8.00 -3.17 -2.75
CA TYR A 161 -8.20 -3.66 -1.38
C TYR A 161 -9.55 -4.35 -1.29
N LEU A 162 -9.57 -5.63 -0.89
CA LEU A 162 -10.77 -6.48 -0.82
C LEU A 162 -11.56 -6.51 -2.13
N GLY A 163 -10.87 -6.52 -3.28
CA GLY A 163 -11.49 -6.55 -4.62
C GLY A 163 -11.94 -5.18 -5.15
N PHE A 164 -11.91 -4.14 -4.32
CA PHE A 164 -12.35 -2.80 -4.69
C PHE A 164 -11.17 -1.83 -4.84
N THR A 165 -11.33 -0.81 -5.69
CA THR A 165 -10.27 0.18 -5.93
C THR A 165 -10.38 1.34 -4.95
N LYS A 166 -9.23 1.74 -4.38
CA LYS A 166 -9.08 2.93 -3.54
C LYS A 166 -7.95 3.81 -4.07
N VAL A 167 -7.90 5.05 -3.59
CA VAL A 167 -6.86 6.02 -3.93
C VAL A 167 -6.31 6.63 -2.65
N LYS A 168 -5.00 6.48 -2.42
CA LYS A 168 -4.25 7.22 -1.40
C LYS A 168 -3.64 8.45 -2.05
N ARG A 169 -3.84 9.62 -1.42
CA ARG A 169 -3.24 10.89 -1.86
C ARG A 169 -2.18 11.30 -0.85
N VAL A 170 -0.96 11.42 -1.31
CA VAL A 170 0.21 11.77 -0.51
C VAL A 170 0.68 13.16 -0.94
N LYS A 171 0.46 14.16 -0.08
CA LYS A 171 0.83 15.57 -0.34
C LYS A 171 1.78 16.15 0.70
N HIS A 172 1.73 15.64 1.92
CA HIS A 172 2.35 16.32 3.05
C HIS A 172 3.88 16.21 3.06
N TRP A 173 4.44 15.23 2.36
CA TRP A 173 5.89 15.09 2.18
C TRP A 173 6.51 16.03 1.13
N PHE A 174 5.69 16.68 0.31
CA PHE A 174 6.14 17.40 -0.90
C PHE A 174 5.89 18.92 -0.83
N ARG A 175 5.73 19.46 0.39
CA ARG A 175 5.45 20.89 0.62
C ARG A 175 6.72 21.68 0.86
#